data_AF-A0A095VSP6-F1
#
_entry.id   AF-A0A095VSP6-F1
#
_cell.length_a   1.000
_cell.length_b   1.000
_cell.length_c   1.000
_cell.angle_alpha   90.00
_cell.angle_beta   90.00
_cell.angle_gamma   90.00
#
_symmetry.space_group_name_H-M   'P 1'
#
loop_
_entity.id
_entity.type
_entity.pdbx_description
1 polymer ?
#
loop_
_entity_poly.entity_id
_entity_poly.type
_entity_poly.pdbx_seq_one_letter_code
_entity_poly.pdbx_strand_id
1 'polypeptide(L)'
;MDSAAILSILKRSFDAFLRDILPLIVAGFFVSLLTGLTLGILGGPLLAGLYRMVSLRLREGREPQFADVFYFERFLQFVLAFYALVILMAIGFALFILPGLFLATIWLYVLPLMVERDLGLGEAMRESKALADRVGLAQQFTLTLVLVLLGAVLSTLTDGLSAIFFTPFAAIYVLTALRDVEARG
;
A
#
# COMPACT_ATOMS: atom_id res chain seq x y z
N MET A 1 -3.98 3.89 19.54
CA MET A 1 -5.19 4.27 18.78
C MET A 1 -6.42 3.66 19.44
N ASP A 2 -7.48 4.43 19.65
CA ASP A 2 -8.78 3.86 20.01
C ASP A 2 -9.35 3.08 18.81
N SER A 3 -10.09 2.01 19.04
CA SER A 3 -10.73 1.19 18.00
C SER A 3 -11.55 2.06 17.02
N ALA A 4 -12.12 3.15 17.54
CA ALA A 4 -12.83 4.17 16.77
C ALA A 4 -11.98 4.78 15.63
N ALA A 5 -10.68 5.00 15.85
CA ALA A 5 -9.82 5.60 14.83
C ALA A 5 -9.46 4.61 13.72
N ILE A 6 -9.22 3.33 14.04
CA ILE A 6 -9.06 2.27 13.02
C ILE A 6 -10.32 2.16 12.17
N LEU A 7 -11.48 2.12 12.81
CA LEU A 7 -12.77 2.07 12.11
C LEU A 7 -12.99 3.30 11.24
N SER A 8 -12.55 4.49 11.70
CA SER A 8 -12.64 5.71 10.91
C SER A 8 -11.76 5.65 9.66
N ILE A 9 -10.53 5.13 9.75
CA ILE A 9 -9.63 4.94 8.61
C ILE A 9 -10.25 3.95 7.63
N LEU A 10 -10.75 2.82 8.15
CA LEU A 10 -11.38 1.79 7.34
C LEU A 10 -12.61 2.34 6.59
N LYS A 11 -13.49 3.05 7.30
CA LYS A 11 -14.68 3.67 6.72
C LYS A 11 -14.33 4.71 5.67
N ARG A 12 -13.40 5.62 5.95
CA ARG A 12 -12.93 6.62 4.97
C ARG A 12 -12.34 5.95 3.73
N SER A 13 -11.58 4.88 3.92
CA SER A 13 -10.98 4.13 2.81
C SER A 13 -12.04 3.43 1.97
N PHE A 14 -13.05 2.85 2.62
CA PHE A 14 -14.16 2.19 1.95
C PHE A 14 -15.06 3.17 1.20
N ASP A 15 -15.38 4.31 1.80
CA ASP A 15 -16.16 5.38 1.17
C ASP A 15 -15.43 5.94 -0.06
N ALA A 16 -14.12 6.14 0.03
CA ALA A 16 -13.28 6.57 -1.10
C ALA A 16 -13.23 5.49 -2.20
N PHE A 17 -13.10 4.21 -1.82
CA PHE A 17 -13.11 3.10 -2.77
C PHE A 17 -14.45 3.01 -3.54
N LEU A 18 -15.58 3.11 -2.83
CA LEU A 18 -16.90 3.07 -3.46
C LEU A 18 -17.17 4.29 -4.36
N ARG A 19 -16.66 5.46 -3.97
CA ARG A 19 -16.81 6.71 -4.75
C ARG A 19 -16.16 6.60 -6.12
N ASP A 20 -14.97 5.99 -6.17
CA ASP A 20 -14.16 5.90 -7.38
C ASP A 20 -14.01 4.45 -7.87
N ILE A 21 -15.04 3.62 -7.62
CA ILE A 21 -14.97 2.18 -7.81
C ILE A 21 -14.57 1.77 -9.23
N LEU A 22 -15.09 2.46 -10.25
CA LEU A 22 -14.85 2.12 -11.65
C LEU A 22 -13.37 2.31 -12.05
N PRO A 23 -12.76 3.50 -11.92
CA PRO A 23 -11.35 3.68 -12.26
C PRO A 23 -10.44 2.83 -11.37
N LEU A 24 -10.80 2.58 -10.11
CA LEU A 24 -10.02 1.74 -9.20
C LEU A 24 -10.05 0.26 -9.57
N ILE A 25 -11.20 -0.30 -9.97
CA ILE A 25 -11.29 -1.69 -10.43
C ILE A 25 -10.52 -1.86 -11.75
N VAL A 26 -10.65 -0.90 -12.67
CA VAL A 26 -9.88 -0.93 -13.93
C VAL A 26 -8.38 -0.87 -13.63
N ALA A 27 -7.94 0.07 -12.80
CA ALA A 27 -6.55 0.16 -12.36
C ALA A 27 -6.08 -1.14 -11.71
N GLY A 28 -6.82 -1.66 -10.74
CA GLY A 28 -6.48 -2.90 -10.04
C GLY A 28 -6.39 -4.11 -10.98
N PHE A 29 -7.31 -4.25 -11.94
CA PHE A 29 -7.27 -5.32 -12.94
C PHE A 29 -5.98 -5.29 -13.74
N PHE A 30 -5.61 -4.13 -14.30
CA PHE A 30 -4.38 -4.00 -15.08
C PHE A 30 -3.12 -4.12 -14.21
N VAL A 31 -3.13 -3.58 -12.99
CA VAL A 31 -2.01 -3.76 -12.05
C VAL A 31 -1.79 -5.24 -11.78
N SER A 32 -2.83 -5.99 -11.42
CA SER A 32 -2.74 -7.43 -11.16
C SER A 32 -2.32 -8.22 -12.40
N LEU A 33 -2.95 -7.94 -13.55
CA LEU A 33 -2.67 -8.62 -14.81
C LEU A 33 -1.22 -8.40 -15.26
N LEU A 34 -0.78 -7.15 -15.35
CA LEU A 34 0.56 -6.82 -15.84
C LEU A 34 1.66 -7.25 -14.85
N THR A 35 1.39 -7.17 -13.54
CA THR A 35 2.31 -7.70 -12.52
C THR A 35 2.47 -9.21 -12.70
N GLY A 36 1.37 -9.96 -12.90
CA GLY A 36 1.41 -11.40 -13.14
C GLY A 36 2.13 -11.77 -14.44
N LEU A 37 1.77 -11.12 -15.55
CA LEU A 37 2.36 -11.38 -16.88
C LEU A 37 3.85 -11.07 -16.96
N THR A 38 4.33 -10.13 -16.15
CA THR A 38 5.76 -9.73 -16.12
C THR A 38 6.54 -10.35 -14.97
N LEU A 39 5.97 -11.36 -14.28
CA LEU A 39 6.61 -12.03 -13.14
C LEU A 39 7.05 -11.04 -12.04
N GLY A 40 6.26 -9.99 -11.83
CA GLY A 40 6.50 -8.96 -10.83
C GLY A 40 7.38 -7.80 -11.27
N ILE A 41 7.98 -7.83 -12.47
CA ILE A 41 8.87 -6.74 -12.93
C ILE A 41 8.13 -5.41 -12.98
N LEU A 42 6.89 -5.38 -13.48
CA LEU A 42 6.07 -4.16 -13.46
C LEU A 42 5.39 -3.89 -12.11
N GLY A 43 5.48 -4.81 -11.14
CA GLY A 43 4.76 -4.71 -9.88
C GLY A 43 5.08 -3.43 -9.11
N GLY A 44 6.36 -3.10 -8.97
CA GLY A 44 6.80 -1.87 -8.29
C GLY A 44 6.27 -0.59 -8.96
N PRO A 45 6.60 -0.34 -10.24
CA PRO A 45 6.14 0.84 -10.96
C PRO A 45 4.62 0.99 -11.04
N LEU A 46 3.89 -0.12 -11.25
CA LEU A 46 2.42 -0.10 -11.31
C LEU A 46 1.80 0.18 -9.94
N LEU A 47 2.33 -0.39 -8.86
CA LEU A 47 1.92 -0.04 -7.50
C LEU A 47 2.23 1.43 -7.18
N ALA A 48 3.38 1.93 -7.61
CA ALA A 48 3.73 3.34 -7.45
C ALA A 48 2.77 4.26 -8.19
N GLY A 49 2.41 3.92 -9.44
CA GLY A 49 1.39 4.64 -10.20
C GLY A 49 0.01 4.59 -9.55
N LEU A 50 -0.39 3.44 -8.99
CA LEU A 50 -1.62 3.32 -8.21
C LEU A 50 -1.60 4.20 -6.95
N TYR A 51 -0.49 4.21 -6.20
CA TYR A 51 -0.32 5.12 -5.06
C TYR A 51 -0.39 6.59 -5.50
N ARG A 52 0.20 6.94 -6.65
CA ARG A 52 0.14 8.30 -7.21
C ARG A 52 -1.29 8.69 -7.58
N MET A 53 -2.00 7.83 -8.30
CA MET A 53 -3.41 7.98 -8.67
C MET A 53 -4.29 8.24 -7.44
N VAL A 54 -4.15 7.40 -6.40
CA VAL A 54 -4.91 7.55 -5.16
C VAL A 54 -4.48 8.78 -4.37
N SER A 55 -3.19 9.08 -4.30
CA SER A 55 -2.68 10.25 -3.60
C SER A 55 -3.24 11.55 -4.18
N LEU A 56 -3.21 11.69 -5.51
CA LEU A 56 -3.77 12.86 -6.22
C LEU A 56 -5.27 13.01 -5.95
N ARG A 57 -6.03 11.92 -5.95
CA ARG A 57 -7.45 11.95 -5.60
C ARG A 57 -7.68 12.43 -4.16
N LEU A 58 -6.91 11.90 -3.21
CA LEU A 58 -7.07 12.23 -1.80
C LEU A 58 -6.52 13.63 -1.45
N ARG A 59 -5.57 14.20 -2.20
CA ARG A 59 -4.97 15.53 -1.92
C ARG A 59 -5.64 16.66 -2.68
N GLU A 60 -5.84 16.44 -3.97
CA GLU A 60 -6.24 17.47 -4.92
C GLU A 60 -7.70 17.31 -5.35
N GLY A 61 -8.37 16.23 -4.95
CA GLY A 61 -9.72 15.91 -5.40
C GLY A 61 -9.79 15.51 -6.87
N ARG A 62 -8.65 15.38 -7.57
CA ARG A 62 -8.59 15.03 -8.99
C ARG A 62 -9.15 13.64 -9.20
N GLU A 63 -10.12 13.50 -10.10
CA GLU A 63 -10.72 12.19 -10.40
C GLU A 63 -9.63 11.18 -10.81
N PRO A 64 -9.68 9.93 -10.30
CA PRO A 64 -8.64 8.96 -10.58
C PRO A 64 -8.67 8.57 -12.06
N GLN A 65 -7.55 8.76 -12.76
CA GLN A 65 -7.44 8.35 -14.16
C GLN A 65 -6.60 7.09 -14.26
N PHE A 66 -7.08 6.12 -15.03
CA PHE A 66 -6.36 4.87 -15.25
C PHE A 66 -4.93 5.08 -15.79
N ALA A 67 -4.73 6.11 -16.63
CA ALA A 67 -3.43 6.45 -17.17
C ALA A 67 -2.36 6.75 -16.10
N ASP A 68 -2.77 7.19 -14.91
CA ASP A 68 -1.86 7.53 -13.82
C ASP A 68 -1.11 6.33 -13.24
N VAL A 69 -1.64 5.13 -13.46
CA VAL A 69 -1.03 3.87 -13.04
C VAL A 69 0.27 3.60 -13.80
N PHE A 70 0.41 4.12 -15.02
CA PHE A 70 1.60 3.96 -15.85
C PHE A 70 2.68 5.01 -15.49
N TYR A 71 3.08 5.01 -14.22
CA TYR A 71 4.12 5.90 -13.73
C TYR A 71 5.50 5.25 -13.87
N PHE A 72 6.22 5.63 -14.93
CA PHE A 72 7.50 5.01 -15.29
C PHE A 72 8.74 5.92 -15.14
N GLU A 73 8.57 7.16 -14.68
CA GLU A 73 9.68 8.13 -14.55
C GLU A 73 10.81 7.62 -13.64
N ARG A 74 10.47 6.86 -12.59
CA ARG A 74 11.43 6.24 -11.67
C ARG A 74 11.34 4.72 -11.69
N PHE A 75 11.11 4.14 -12.88
CA PHE A 75 10.91 2.71 -13.10
C PHE A 75 11.87 1.84 -12.30
N LEU A 76 13.18 2.00 -12.51
CA LEU A 76 14.19 1.15 -11.88
C LEU A 76 14.17 1.27 -10.36
N GLN A 77 13.93 2.47 -9.81
CA GLN A 77 13.90 2.68 -8.37
C GLN A 77 12.72 1.95 -7.73
N PHE A 78 11.54 1.97 -8.37
CA PHE A 78 10.36 1.24 -7.88
C PHE A 78 10.48 -0.27 -8.07
N VAL A 79 11.11 -0.74 -9.14
CA VAL A 79 11.43 -2.17 -9.31
C VAL A 79 12.33 -2.65 -8.17
N LEU A 80 13.42 -1.92 -7.91
CA LEU A 80 14.34 -2.25 -6.83
C LEU A 80 13.67 -2.20 -5.45
N ALA A 81 12.86 -1.16 -5.20
CA ALA A 81 12.08 -1.05 -3.96
C ALA A 81 11.12 -2.23 -3.78
N PHE A 82 10.39 -2.61 -4.82
CA PHE A 82 9.45 -3.73 -4.78
C PHE A 82 10.14 -5.04 -4.44
N TYR A 83 11.20 -5.40 -5.18
CA TYR A 83 11.92 -6.64 -4.89
C TYR A 83 12.63 -6.60 -3.53
N ALA A 84 13.20 -5.47 -3.12
CA ALA A 84 13.78 -5.33 -1.79
C ALA A 84 12.75 -5.59 -0.68
N LEU A 85 11.55 -5.02 -0.79
CA LEU A 85 10.45 -5.23 0.17
C LEU A 85 9.93 -6.67 0.14
N VAL A 86 9.76 -7.24 -1.05
CA VAL A 86 9.30 -8.64 -1.22
C VAL A 86 10.30 -9.61 -0.59
N ILE A 87 11.60 -9.45 -0.86
CA ILE A 87 12.66 -10.29 -0.28
C ILE A 87 12.69 -10.12 1.25
N LEU A 88 12.61 -8.88 1.73
CA LEU A 88 12.63 -8.58 3.15
C LEU A 88 11.44 -9.24 3.88
N MET A 89 10.23 -9.09 3.33
CA MET A 89 9.04 -9.76 3.85
C MET A 89 9.15 -11.29 3.75
N ALA A 90 9.65 -11.83 2.64
CA ALA A 90 9.83 -13.27 2.45
C ALA A 90 10.80 -13.87 3.49
N ILE A 91 11.91 -13.19 3.79
CA ILE A 91 12.84 -13.58 4.87
C ILE A 91 12.12 -13.55 6.22
N GLY A 92 11.35 -12.49 6.49
CA GLY A 92 10.56 -12.38 7.71
C GLY A 92 9.59 -13.55 7.89
N PHE A 93 8.79 -13.85 6.87
CA PHE A 93 7.84 -14.96 6.90
C PHE A 93 8.49 -16.35 6.89
N ALA A 94 9.68 -16.49 6.27
CA ALA A 94 10.45 -17.74 6.30
C ALA A 94 11.00 -18.04 7.70
N LEU A 95 11.33 -17.02 8.49
CA LEU A 95 11.74 -17.19 9.89
C LEU A 95 10.55 -17.55 10.78
N PHE A 96 9.48 -16.75 10.74
CA PHE A 96 8.22 -17.03 11.42
C PHE A 96 7.13 -16.02 10.97
N ILE A 97 5.84 -16.32 11.21
CA ILE A 97 4.73 -15.43 10.81
C ILE A 97 4.84 -14.05 11.49
N LEU A 98 5.18 -14.01 12.79
CA LEU A 98 5.28 -12.76 13.55
C LEU A 98 6.39 -11.81 13.03
N PRO A 99 7.65 -12.24 12.84
CA PRO A 99 8.68 -11.42 12.20
C PRO A 99 8.25 -10.86 10.85
N GLY A 100 7.61 -11.65 9.98
CA GLY A 100 7.07 -11.17 8.71
C GLY A 100 6.08 -10.02 8.88
N LEU A 101 5.13 -10.16 9.81
CA LEU A 101 4.17 -9.10 10.16
C LEU A 101 4.85 -7.85 10.74
N PHE A 102 5.86 -8.01 11.60
CA PHE A 102 6.62 -6.87 12.12
C PHE A 102 7.37 -6.12 11.02
N LEU A 103 7.99 -6.84 10.08
CA LEU A 103 8.65 -6.22 8.94
C LEU A 103 7.63 -5.50 8.05
N ALA A 104 6.49 -6.12 7.73
CA ALA A 104 5.41 -5.47 6.99
C ALA A 104 4.91 -4.19 7.69
N THR A 105 4.84 -4.21 9.02
CA THR A 105 4.43 -3.08 9.86
C THR A 105 5.40 -1.91 9.75
N ILE A 106 6.71 -2.17 9.83
CA ILE A 106 7.77 -1.15 9.78
C ILE A 106 7.88 -0.54 8.39
N TRP A 107 7.71 -1.34 7.33
CA TRP A 107 7.94 -0.92 5.95
C TRP A 107 6.66 -0.61 5.16
N LEU A 108 5.50 -0.57 5.83
CA LEU A 108 4.19 -0.32 5.21
C LEU A 108 4.17 0.95 4.36
N TYR A 109 4.89 1.99 4.77
CA TYR A 109 4.85 3.31 4.14
C TYR A 109 5.97 3.56 3.13
N VAL A 110 6.86 2.60 2.86
CA VAL A 110 8.02 2.83 1.98
C VAL A 110 7.58 3.28 0.57
N LEU A 111 6.73 2.52 -0.11
CA LEU A 111 6.25 2.88 -1.45
C LEU A 111 5.46 4.19 -1.49
N PRO A 112 4.45 4.44 -0.64
CA PRO A 112 3.72 5.70 -0.68
C PRO A 112 4.61 6.90 -0.33
N LEU A 113 5.59 6.77 0.57
CA LEU A 113 6.55 7.84 0.85
C LEU A 113 7.47 8.14 -0.34
N MET A 114 7.93 7.11 -1.06
CA MET A 114 8.68 7.29 -2.30
C MET A 114 7.87 8.04 -3.36
N VAL A 115 6.54 7.86 -3.38
CA VAL A 115 5.63 8.51 -4.33
C VAL A 115 5.26 9.94 -3.89
N GLU A 116 4.85 10.14 -2.63
CA GLU A 116 4.34 11.44 -2.17
C GLU A 116 5.46 12.46 -1.90
N ARG A 117 6.67 12.00 -1.57
CA ARG A 117 7.80 12.84 -1.14
C ARG A 117 9.04 12.71 -2.03
N ASP A 118 8.91 12.00 -3.16
CA ASP A 118 9.98 11.74 -4.13
C ASP A 118 11.28 11.15 -3.54
N LEU A 119 11.17 10.42 -2.42
CA LEU A 119 12.31 9.90 -1.68
C LEU A 119 12.94 8.69 -2.37
N GLY A 120 14.26 8.53 -2.22
CA GLY A 120 14.95 7.28 -2.56
C GLY A 120 14.55 6.13 -1.62
N LEU A 121 14.79 4.87 -2.03
CA LEU A 121 14.42 3.69 -1.23
C LEU A 121 14.98 3.75 0.22
N GLY A 122 16.26 4.07 0.38
CA GLY A 122 16.90 4.11 1.69
C GLY A 122 16.34 5.22 2.59
N GLU A 123 15.99 6.37 2.02
CA GLU A 123 15.37 7.49 2.74
C GLU A 123 13.93 7.15 3.14
N ALA A 124 13.15 6.60 2.21
CA ALA A 124 11.78 6.16 2.45
C ALA A 124 11.71 5.06 3.52
N MET A 125 12.69 4.14 3.55
CA MET A 125 12.84 3.18 4.64
C MET A 125 13.08 3.88 5.98
N ARG A 126 14.07 4.78 6.06
CA ARG A 126 14.36 5.51 7.32
C ARG A 126 13.14 6.28 7.82
N GLU A 127 12.43 6.96 6.93
CA GLU A 127 11.19 7.70 7.23
C GLU A 127 10.06 6.74 7.69
N SER A 128 9.82 5.64 6.97
CA SER A 128 8.80 4.64 7.36
C SER A 128 9.07 4.07 8.74
N LYS A 129 10.33 3.75 9.04
CA LYS A 129 10.73 3.29 10.38
C LYS A 129 10.54 4.37 11.44
N ALA A 130 10.94 5.61 11.15
CA ALA A 130 10.75 6.73 12.07
C ALA A 130 9.27 6.97 12.39
N LEU A 131 8.37 6.83 11.40
CA LEU A 131 6.92 6.91 11.62
C LEU A 131 6.41 5.77 12.51
N ALA A 132 6.87 4.54 12.26
CA ALA A 132 6.50 3.38 13.08
C ALA A 132 6.96 3.54 14.55
N ASP A 133 8.16 4.09 14.77
CA ASP A 133 8.71 4.34 16.10
C ASP A 133 7.96 5.48 16.82
N ARG A 134 7.54 6.54 16.10
CA ARG A 134 6.84 7.71 16.67
C ARG A 134 5.42 7.40 17.14
N VAL A 135 4.64 6.68 16.32
CA VAL A 135 3.23 6.38 16.62
C VAL A 135 3.07 5.21 17.60
N GLY A 136 4.13 4.39 17.70
CA GLY A 136 4.14 3.18 18.51
C GLY A 136 3.87 1.94 17.67
N LEU A 137 4.79 0.99 17.73
CA LEU A 137 4.77 -0.28 17.02
C LEU A 137 3.45 -1.05 17.16
N ALA A 138 2.85 -1.08 18.36
CA ALA A 138 1.59 -1.79 18.61
C ALA A 138 0.42 -1.23 17.78
N GLN A 139 0.35 0.09 17.63
CA GLN A 139 -0.69 0.75 16.86
C GLN A 139 -0.52 0.46 15.37
N GLN A 140 0.70 0.62 14.86
CA GLN A 140 1.01 0.34 13.46
C GLN A 140 0.81 -1.14 13.12
N PHE A 141 1.13 -2.02 14.06
CA PHE A 141 0.93 -3.45 13.95
C PHE A 141 -0.55 -3.79 13.82
N THR A 142 -1.43 -3.12 14.57
CA THR A 142 -2.87 -3.36 14.48
C THR A 142 -3.43 -2.94 13.12
N LEU A 143 -3.01 -1.78 12.59
CA LEU A 143 -3.38 -1.34 11.23
C LEU A 143 -2.94 -2.36 10.17
N THR A 144 -1.69 -2.79 10.26
CA THR A 144 -1.11 -3.77 9.34
C THR A 144 -1.84 -5.12 9.46
N LEU A 145 -2.14 -5.55 10.68
CA LEU A 145 -2.86 -6.79 10.95
C LEU A 145 -4.27 -6.76 10.35
N VAL A 146 -5.02 -5.67 10.50
CA VAL A 146 -6.35 -5.52 9.88
C VAL A 146 -6.24 -5.65 8.36
N LEU A 147 -5.28 -4.97 7.74
CA LEU A 147 -5.07 -5.03 6.30
C LEU A 147 -4.72 -6.46 5.83
N VAL A 148 -3.79 -7.13 6.53
CA VAL A 148 -3.36 -8.50 6.20
C VAL A 148 -4.49 -9.50 6.39
N LEU A 149 -5.28 -9.40 7.47
CA LEU A 149 -6.43 -10.28 7.71
C LEU A 149 -7.52 -10.09 6.65
N LEU A 150 -7.83 -8.84 6.28
CA LEU A 150 -8.77 -8.55 5.19
C LEU A 150 -8.27 -9.16 3.87
N GLY A 151 -6.99 -8.96 3.54
CA GLY A 151 -6.39 -9.54 2.33
C GLY A 151 -6.41 -11.06 2.32
N ALA A 152 -6.08 -11.69 3.45
CA ALA A 152 -6.07 -13.14 3.59
C ALA A 152 -7.47 -13.74 3.42
N VAL A 153 -8.49 -13.19 4.09
CA VAL A 153 -9.89 -13.63 3.97
C VAL A 153 -10.41 -13.47 2.55
N LEU A 154 -10.11 -12.35 1.89
CA LEU A 154 -10.56 -12.13 0.52
C LEU A 154 -9.86 -13.07 -0.47
N SER A 155 -8.57 -13.36 -0.23
CA SER A 155 -7.79 -14.26 -1.08
C SER A 155 -8.30 -15.69 -1.01
N THR A 156 -8.63 -16.21 0.19
CA THR A 156 -9.16 -17.58 0.33
C THR A 156 -10.55 -17.78 -0.25
N LEU A 157 -11.36 -16.72 -0.33
CA LEU A 157 -12.71 -16.79 -0.89
C LEU A 157 -12.76 -16.71 -2.42
N THR A 158 -11.70 -16.22 -3.06
CA THR A 158 -11.72 -15.83 -4.50
C THR A 158 -10.57 -16.40 -5.30
N ASP A 159 -9.81 -17.35 -4.74
CA ASP A 159 -8.61 -17.94 -5.35
C ASP A 159 -7.61 -16.89 -5.88
N GLY A 160 -7.51 -15.75 -5.17
CA GLY A 160 -6.61 -14.65 -5.53
C GLY A 160 -7.16 -13.63 -6.54
N LEU A 161 -8.36 -13.84 -7.12
CA LEU A 161 -9.01 -12.82 -7.96
C LEU A 161 -9.35 -11.54 -7.19
N SER A 162 -9.40 -11.61 -5.85
CA SER A 162 -9.57 -10.45 -5.00
C SER A 162 -8.50 -9.39 -5.12
N ALA A 163 -7.31 -9.70 -5.66
CA ALA A 163 -6.27 -8.71 -5.90
C ALA A 163 -6.78 -7.50 -6.72
N ILE A 164 -7.70 -7.74 -7.66
CA ILE A 164 -8.26 -6.71 -8.55
C ILE A 164 -8.90 -5.56 -7.74
N PHE A 165 -9.62 -5.87 -6.66
CA PHE A 165 -10.28 -4.86 -5.83
C PHE A 165 -9.54 -4.59 -4.52
N PHE A 166 -8.80 -5.57 -4.00
CA PHE A 166 -8.06 -5.44 -2.76
C PHE A 166 -6.83 -4.56 -2.91
N THR A 167 -6.09 -4.64 -4.03
CA THR A 167 -4.91 -3.80 -4.28
C THR A 167 -5.23 -2.29 -4.27
N PRO A 168 -6.23 -1.79 -5.03
CA PRO A 168 -6.63 -0.38 -4.95
C PRO A 168 -7.18 0.01 -3.56
N PHE A 169 -7.95 -0.86 -2.92
CA PHE A 169 -8.43 -0.61 -1.55
C PHE A 169 -7.27 -0.48 -0.56
N ALA A 170 -6.28 -1.37 -0.63
CA ALA A 170 -5.09 -1.34 0.20
C ALA A 170 -4.27 -0.06 0.00
N ALA A 171 -4.14 0.42 -1.24
CA ALA A 171 -3.45 1.68 -1.53
C ALA A 171 -4.14 2.88 -0.84
N ILE A 172 -5.48 2.95 -0.90
CA ILE A 172 -6.27 3.97 -0.19
C ILE A 172 -6.10 3.84 1.32
N TYR A 173 -6.20 2.62 1.84
CA TYR A 173 -6.05 2.35 3.27
C TYR A 173 -4.69 2.79 3.80
N VAL A 174 -3.61 2.42 3.09
CA VAL A 174 -2.25 2.77 3.48
C VAL A 174 -2.04 4.28 3.42
N LEU A 175 -2.51 4.97 2.38
CA LEU A 175 -2.36 6.43 2.26
C LEU A 175 -3.19 7.20 3.30
N THR A 176 -4.42 6.75 3.58
CA THR A 176 -5.24 7.37 4.63
C THR A 176 -4.66 7.12 6.01
N ALA A 177 -4.08 5.93 6.26
CA ALA A 177 -3.37 5.63 7.49
C ALA A 177 -2.09 6.47 7.62
N LEU A 178 -1.29 6.62 6.56
CA LEU A 178 -0.09 7.45 6.53
C LEU A 178 -0.41 8.89 6.95
N ARG A 179 -1.47 9.48 6.38
CA ARG A 179 -1.87 10.86 6.71
C ARG A 179 -2.41 11.01 8.12
N ASP A 180 -3.14 10.02 8.62
CA ASP A 180 -3.62 10.01 10.01
C ASP A 180 -2.44 9.93 11.00
N VAL A 181 -1.41 9.16 10.63
CA VAL A 181 -0.13 9.07 11.36
C VAL A 181 0.63 10.39 11.32
N GLU A 182 0.77 11.01 10.16
CA GLU A 182 1.45 12.30 9.99
C GLU A 182 0.74 13.44 10.74
N ALA A 183 -0.59 13.47 10.75
CA ALA A 183 -1.37 14.50 11.43
C ALA A 183 -1.31 14.44 12.97
N ARG A 184 -0.81 13.33 13.54
CA ARG A 184 -0.66 13.13 14.99
C ARG A 184 0.75 13.47 15.52
N GLY A 185 1.71 13.69 14.62
CA GLY A 185 3.09 14.06 14.96
C GLY A 185 3.30 15.57 14.96
#